data_AF-A0A1Q3ARW2-F1
#
_entry.id   AF-A0A1Q3ARW2-F1
#
_cell.length_a   1.000
_cell.length_b   1.000
_cell.length_c   1.000
_cell.angle_alpha   90.00
_cell.angle_beta   90.00
_cell.angle_gamma   90.00
#
_symmetry.space_group_name_H-M   'P 1'
#
loop_
_entity.id
_entity.type
_entity.pdbx_description
1 polymer ?
#
loop_
_entity_poly.entity_id
_entity_poly.type
_entity_poly.pdbx_seq_one_letter_code
_entity_poly.pdbx_strand_id
1 'polypeptide(L)'
;MFMNAQDWKMRHAGINMLAAIAKECSHEMVLKEDYMEQAMTRIIRSFRDPHPRVCYAAFNFMQLPLDVVLVMLILHHPRIVPALANALDQTLNARVKEKVAAAVLFYIKNITPDLSTLHVYVDDIMTKLLPFLQFHNNTVKGRSTALCIFNTVAEQYKEIASKHCANYVPILLEACDDKNSEIKQEATRAIRISAEFGGLEFKPFVKQAMHRLSGVLGCPNRSYSQDLKAYDIAVSALGKICEFHRNSIEAAKLLPTWLSLLPVKDDLIEAKIVHEQVCSMVENSDKELFGPNNQYLPKIISVFLEVISIGNDLATAETIRRMTCLVRKLWQNLPLTALDTIITSLNAQQQASLRSILLVS
;
A
#
# COMPACT_ATOMS: atom_id res chain seq x y z
N MET A 1 30.30 29.98 7.86
CA MET A 1 29.67 28.64 7.91
C MET A 1 28.85 28.41 6.64
N PHE A 2 29.16 27.34 5.88
CA PHE A 2 28.73 27.12 4.49
C PHE A 2 27.21 27.30 4.21
N MET A 3 26.34 26.90 5.15
CA MET A 3 24.88 26.98 4.98
C MET A 3 24.28 28.40 5.07
N ASN A 4 25.04 29.41 5.50
CA ASN A 4 24.60 30.82 5.51
C ASN A 4 25.34 31.66 4.45
N ALA A 5 26.06 31.02 3.54
CA ALA A 5 26.80 31.72 2.48
C ALA A 5 25.84 32.38 1.48
N GLN A 6 26.24 33.50 0.89
CA GLN A 6 25.51 34.13 -0.21
C GLN A 6 25.45 33.22 -1.45
N ASP A 7 26.54 32.49 -1.73
CA ASP A 7 26.59 31.52 -2.81
C ASP A 7 25.77 30.26 -2.49
N TRP A 8 24.81 29.94 -3.36
CA TRP A 8 23.98 28.75 -3.24
C TRP A 8 24.78 27.45 -3.33
N LYS A 9 25.92 27.44 -4.04
CA LYS A 9 26.79 26.26 -4.15
C LYS A 9 27.37 25.88 -2.81
N MET A 10 27.77 26.89 -2.03
CA MET A 10 28.29 26.74 -0.67
C MET A 10 27.19 26.25 0.28
N ARG A 11 25.96 26.78 0.15
CA ARG A 11 24.83 26.29 0.96
C ARG A 11 24.49 24.83 0.64
N HIS A 12 24.42 24.49 -0.64
CA HIS A 12 24.22 23.12 -1.11
C HIS A 12 25.31 22.17 -0.61
N ALA A 13 26.58 22.56 -0.73
CA ALA A 13 27.71 21.78 -0.21
C ALA A 13 27.62 21.59 1.30
N GLY A 14 27.18 22.62 2.04
CA GLY A 14 26.96 22.55 3.48
C GLY A 14 25.94 21.49 3.89
N ILE A 15 24.84 21.32 3.15
CA ILE A 15 23.83 20.28 3.42
C ILE A 15 24.42 18.89 3.16
N ASN A 16 25.14 18.70 2.05
CA ASN A 16 25.77 17.41 1.76
C ASN A 16 26.87 17.05 2.77
N MET A 17 27.61 18.05 3.25
CA MET A 17 28.58 17.87 4.33
C MET A 17 27.90 17.45 5.63
N LEU A 18 26.77 18.08 5.99
CA LEU A 18 25.97 17.66 7.14
C LEU A 18 25.50 16.20 6.98
N ALA A 19 25.07 15.80 5.77
CA ALA A 19 24.68 14.42 5.47
C ALA A 19 25.83 13.42 5.63
N ALA A 20 27.05 13.80 5.25
CA ALA A 20 28.24 12.97 5.43
C ALA A 20 28.59 12.82 6.91
N ILE A 21 28.63 13.93 7.66
CA ILE A 21 28.87 13.92 9.11
C ILE A 21 27.80 13.08 9.82
N ALA A 22 26.53 13.26 9.46
CA ALA A 22 25.39 12.53 10.02
C ALA A 22 25.50 11.01 9.93
N LYS A 23 26.20 10.47 8.91
CA LYS A 23 26.43 9.04 8.75
C LYS A 23 27.45 8.48 9.74
N GLU A 24 28.36 9.32 10.23
CA GLU A 24 29.44 8.94 11.13
C GLU A 24 29.18 9.39 12.57
N CYS A 25 28.00 9.97 12.84
CA CYS A 25 27.63 10.43 14.17
C CYS A 25 27.41 9.25 15.12
N SER A 26 27.99 9.31 16.32
CA SER A 26 27.58 8.41 17.41
C SER A 26 26.18 8.76 17.91
N HIS A 27 25.46 7.77 18.44
CA HIS A 27 24.14 7.99 19.05
C HIS A 27 24.19 9.07 20.15
N GLU A 28 25.25 9.13 20.95
CA GLU A 28 25.44 10.16 21.97
C GLU A 28 25.50 11.58 21.39
N MET A 29 26.13 11.75 20.23
CA MET A 29 26.22 13.05 19.58
C MET A 29 24.89 13.48 18.96
N VAL A 30 24.12 12.52 18.42
CA VAL A 30 22.78 12.76 17.90
C VAL A 30 21.81 13.18 19.01
N LEU A 31 22.01 12.73 20.25
CA LEU A 31 21.15 13.09 21.37
C LEU A 31 21.54 14.43 22.04
N LYS A 32 22.60 15.11 21.60
CA LYS A 32 22.93 16.45 22.10
C LYS A 32 21.95 17.50 21.56
N GLU A 33 21.16 18.09 22.45
CA GLU A 33 20.12 19.08 22.12
C GLU A 33 20.62 20.22 21.22
N ASP A 34 21.77 20.84 21.57
CA ASP A 34 22.35 21.95 20.81
C ASP A 34 22.70 21.60 19.36
N TYR A 35 23.19 20.38 19.12
CA TYR A 35 23.54 19.92 17.78
C TYR A 35 22.28 19.71 16.94
N MET A 36 21.28 19.05 17.53
CA MET A 36 20.01 18.74 16.89
C MET A 36 19.21 19.99 16.54
N GLU A 37 19.11 20.94 17.47
CA GLU A 37 18.37 22.18 17.23
C GLU A 37 19.01 23.00 16.11
N GLN A 38 20.35 23.07 16.08
CA GLN A 38 21.08 23.77 15.03
C GLN A 38 20.94 23.09 13.68
N ALA A 39 21.09 21.76 13.62
CA ALA A 39 20.91 20.98 12.39
C ALA A 39 19.49 21.14 11.84
N MET A 40 18.48 21.00 12.70
CA MET A 40 17.07 21.12 12.35
C MET A 40 16.72 22.52 11.85
N THR A 41 17.16 23.57 12.56
CA THR A 41 16.90 24.96 12.15
C THR A 41 17.49 25.27 10.77
N ARG A 42 18.69 24.74 10.47
CA ARG A 42 19.36 24.93 9.17
C ARG A 42 18.66 24.18 8.05
N ILE A 43 18.26 22.93 8.30
CA ILE A 43 17.56 22.11 7.31
C ILE A 43 16.18 22.69 6.99
N ILE A 44 15.38 23.05 8.00
CA ILE A 44 14.05 23.66 7.78
C ILE A 44 14.18 24.99 7.01
N ARG A 45 15.16 25.83 7.34
CA ARG A 45 15.41 27.07 6.58
C ARG A 45 15.70 26.78 5.10
N SER A 46 16.43 25.70 4.83
CA SER A 46 16.83 25.30 3.48
C SER A 46 15.67 24.77 2.62
N PHE A 47 14.53 24.41 3.22
CA PHE A 47 13.32 24.05 2.46
C PHE A 47 12.79 25.21 1.62
N ARG A 48 12.98 26.44 2.11
CA ARG A 48 12.52 27.69 1.48
C ARG A 48 13.67 28.48 0.85
N ASP A 49 14.79 27.83 0.53
CA ASP A 49 15.91 28.50 -0.13
C ASP A 49 15.48 29.03 -1.51
N PRO A 50 15.93 30.23 -1.93
CA PRO A 50 15.60 30.75 -3.25
C PRO A 50 16.13 29.87 -4.39
N HIS A 51 17.17 29.06 -4.15
CA HIS A 51 17.77 28.23 -5.18
C HIS A 51 17.29 26.76 -5.11
N PRO A 52 16.68 26.22 -6.18
CA PRO A 52 16.02 24.91 -6.15
C PRO A 52 16.94 23.74 -5.83
N ARG A 53 18.25 23.84 -6.15
CA ARG A 53 19.22 22.79 -5.79
C ARG A 53 19.44 22.69 -4.28
N VAL A 54 19.35 23.80 -3.55
CA VAL A 54 19.50 23.81 -2.08
C VAL A 54 18.27 23.15 -1.44
N CYS A 55 17.06 23.53 -1.88
CA CYS A 55 15.82 22.86 -1.49
C CYS A 55 15.89 21.34 -1.76
N TYR A 56 16.32 20.96 -2.98
CA TYR A 56 16.47 19.56 -3.36
C TYR A 56 17.39 18.80 -2.38
N ALA A 57 18.56 19.35 -2.06
CA ALA A 57 19.49 18.72 -1.11
C ALA A 57 18.89 18.59 0.30
N ALA A 58 18.16 19.61 0.76
CA ALA A 58 17.52 19.61 2.07
C ALA A 58 16.43 18.51 2.17
N PHE A 59 15.53 18.42 1.18
CA PHE A 59 14.52 17.36 1.18
C PHE A 59 15.14 15.97 0.96
N ASN A 60 16.19 15.87 0.17
CA ASN A 60 16.92 14.61 0.00
C ASN A 60 17.57 14.15 1.31
N PHE A 61 18.11 15.06 2.11
CA PHE A 61 18.62 14.76 3.45
C PHE A 61 17.53 14.17 4.36
N MET A 62 16.32 14.74 4.35
CA MET A 62 15.19 14.26 5.16
C MET A 62 14.64 12.88 4.78
N GLN A 63 15.11 12.29 3.68
CA GLN A 63 14.73 10.95 3.22
C GLN A 63 15.78 9.90 3.61
N LEU A 64 16.92 10.31 4.16
CA LEU A 64 18.00 9.39 4.47
C LEU A 64 17.66 8.60 5.74
N PRO A 65 17.87 7.27 5.75
CA PRO A 65 17.67 6.43 6.93
C PRO A 65 18.84 6.60 7.91
N LEU A 66 19.00 7.82 8.43
CA LEU A 66 20.03 8.18 9.40
C LEU A 66 19.37 8.40 10.76
N ASP A 67 20.05 8.00 11.84
CA ASP A 67 19.55 8.18 13.20
C ASP A 67 19.22 9.64 13.49
N VAL A 68 20.06 10.57 13.03
CA VAL A 68 19.79 12.01 13.19
C VAL A 68 18.47 12.42 12.55
N VAL A 69 18.13 11.87 11.38
CA VAL A 69 16.89 12.20 10.67
C VAL A 69 15.71 11.59 11.42
N LEU A 70 15.80 10.32 11.83
CA LEU A 70 14.75 9.65 12.59
C LEU A 70 14.48 10.36 13.92
N VAL A 71 15.53 10.70 14.68
CA VAL A 71 15.42 11.46 15.94
C VAL A 71 14.85 12.86 15.69
N MET A 72 15.25 13.55 14.61
CA MET A 72 14.64 14.83 14.22
C MET A 72 13.13 14.67 13.98
N LEU A 73 12.73 13.65 13.22
CA LEU A 73 11.32 13.41 12.88
C LEU A 73 10.48 13.06 14.11
N ILE A 74 11.05 12.36 15.10
CA ILE A 74 10.35 11.99 16.35
C ILE A 74 10.28 13.17 17.32
N LEU A 75 11.43 13.79 17.65
CA LEU A 75 11.50 14.81 18.70
C LEU A 75 11.05 16.20 18.25
N HIS A 76 11.13 16.50 16.95
CA HIS A 76 10.83 17.83 16.40
C HIS A 76 9.72 17.83 15.35
N HIS A 77 8.86 16.80 15.37
CA HIS A 77 7.69 16.70 14.52
C HIS A 77 6.83 17.98 14.45
N PRO A 78 6.59 18.78 15.53
CA PRO A 78 5.73 19.96 15.46
C PRO A 78 6.30 21.09 14.59
N ARG A 79 7.63 21.10 14.35
CA ARG A 79 8.29 22.08 13.49
C ARG A 79 8.50 21.54 12.08
N ILE A 80 8.88 20.25 11.97
CA ILE A 80 9.24 19.65 10.68
C ILE A 80 8.00 19.38 9.83
N VAL A 81 6.93 18.86 10.41
CA VAL A 81 5.77 18.38 9.65
C VAL A 81 5.03 19.53 8.97
N PRO A 82 4.73 20.66 9.64
CA PRO A 82 4.19 21.83 8.96
C PRO A 82 5.13 22.34 7.85
N ALA A 83 6.44 22.27 8.05
CA ALA A 83 7.41 22.72 7.05
C ALA A 83 7.42 21.82 5.81
N LEU A 84 7.30 20.49 5.99
CA LEU A 84 7.16 19.53 4.90
C LEU A 84 5.80 19.67 4.18
N ALA A 85 4.71 19.78 4.93
CA ALA A 85 3.37 19.94 4.36
C ALA A 85 3.27 21.23 3.53
N ASN A 86 3.75 22.36 4.05
CA ASN A 86 3.83 23.64 3.32
C ASN A 86 4.79 23.60 2.13
N ALA A 87 5.67 22.60 2.01
CA ALA A 87 6.52 22.50 0.84
C ALA A 87 5.81 21.79 -0.33
N LEU A 88 4.72 21.05 -0.09
CA LEU A 88 4.00 20.31 -1.14
C LEU A 88 3.33 21.25 -2.17
N ASP A 89 2.89 22.42 -1.73
CA ASP A 89 2.20 23.43 -2.55
C ASP A 89 3.08 24.61 -2.98
N GLN A 90 4.17 24.92 -2.25
CA GLN A 90 5.00 26.11 -2.51
C GLN A 90 6.03 25.97 -3.65
N THR A 91 6.47 24.75 -3.98
CA THR A 91 7.51 24.57 -5.00
C THR A 91 6.92 24.42 -6.40
N LEU A 92 7.39 25.21 -7.36
CA LEU A 92 7.03 25.06 -8.78
C LEU A 92 7.93 24.06 -9.51
N ASN A 93 9.10 23.73 -8.96
CA ASN A 93 10.06 22.85 -9.62
C ASN A 93 9.69 21.38 -9.41
N ALA A 94 9.41 20.66 -10.50
CA ALA A 94 8.94 19.27 -10.46
C ALA A 94 9.93 18.30 -9.76
N ARG A 95 11.25 18.52 -9.89
CA ARG A 95 12.26 17.67 -9.22
C ARG A 95 12.32 17.95 -7.72
N VAL A 96 12.11 19.19 -7.31
CA VAL A 96 12.02 19.55 -5.88
C VAL A 96 10.73 18.96 -5.30
N LYS A 97 9.59 19.11 -5.99
CA LYS A 97 8.30 18.51 -5.62
C LYS A 97 8.40 17.02 -5.34
N GLU A 98 9.06 16.27 -6.21
CA GLU A 98 9.33 14.84 -6.01
C GLU A 98 10.07 14.58 -4.70
N LYS A 99 11.11 15.37 -4.39
CA LYS A 99 11.84 15.23 -3.13
C LYS A 99 11.03 15.65 -1.91
N VAL A 100 10.16 16.64 -2.02
CA VAL A 100 9.20 16.97 -0.95
C VAL A 100 8.30 15.78 -0.67
N ALA A 101 7.65 15.22 -1.70
CA ALA A 101 6.77 14.08 -1.56
C ALA A 101 7.51 12.88 -0.96
N ALA A 102 8.74 12.60 -1.40
CA ALA A 102 9.51 11.50 -0.85
C ALA A 102 9.92 11.72 0.62
N ALA A 103 10.22 12.96 1.03
CA ALA A 103 10.47 13.29 2.44
C ALA A 103 9.22 13.13 3.31
N VAL A 104 8.04 13.53 2.79
CA VAL A 104 6.74 13.31 3.46
C VAL A 104 6.45 11.82 3.60
N LEU A 105 6.65 11.03 2.53
CA LEU A 105 6.46 9.58 2.57
C LEU A 105 7.41 8.91 3.58
N PHE A 106 8.67 9.33 3.62
CA PHE A 106 9.64 8.82 4.58
C PHE A 106 9.19 9.13 6.02
N TYR A 107 8.71 10.34 6.27
CA TYR A 107 8.14 10.70 7.57
C TYR A 107 6.96 9.80 7.97
N ILE A 108 5.96 9.67 7.09
CA ILE A 108 4.74 8.87 7.37
C ILE A 108 5.08 7.40 7.64
N LYS A 109 6.07 6.83 6.95
CA LYS A 109 6.48 5.44 7.15
C LYS A 109 7.26 5.19 8.44
N ASN A 110 7.88 6.21 9.02
CA ASN A 110 8.78 6.07 10.17
C ASN A 110 8.21 6.65 11.47
N ILE A 111 7.03 7.26 11.45
CA ILE A 111 6.35 7.72 12.65
C ILE A 111 5.37 6.67 13.18
N THR A 112 5.23 6.59 14.50
CA THR A 112 4.29 5.66 15.12
C THR A 112 2.84 6.19 15.02
N PRO A 113 1.86 5.33 14.68
CA PRO A 113 0.47 5.77 14.49
C PRO A 113 -0.26 6.27 15.73
N ASP A 114 0.26 5.98 16.93
CA ASP A 114 -0.33 6.29 18.24
C ASP A 114 -0.14 7.74 18.71
N LEU A 115 0.66 8.53 17.99
CA LEU A 115 0.85 9.95 18.28
C LEU A 115 -0.40 10.74 17.85
N SER A 116 -1.26 11.10 18.82
CA SER A 116 -2.48 11.89 18.61
C SER A 116 -2.24 13.22 17.88
N THR A 117 -1.04 13.79 17.98
CA THR A 117 -0.60 14.99 17.27
C THR A 117 -0.44 14.79 15.75
N LEU A 118 -0.38 13.55 15.28
CA LEU A 118 -0.20 13.20 13.88
C LEU A 118 -1.48 13.37 13.06
N HIS A 119 -2.65 13.12 13.67
CA HIS A 119 -3.96 13.29 13.03
C HIS A 119 -4.15 14.71 12.48
N VAL A 120 -3.65 15.73 13.19
CA VAL A 120 -3.75 17.14 12.79
C VAL A 120 -3.01 17.41 11.48
N TYR A 121 -1.87 16.78 11.27
CA TYR A 121 -1.04 17.01 10.09
C TYR A 121 -1.42 16.13 8.91
N VAL A 122 -1.91 14.92 9.17
CA VAL A 122 -2.33 13.97 8.13
C VAL A 122 -3.42 14.59 7.26
N ASP A 123 -4.40 15.28 7.87
CA ASP A 123 -5.49 15.91 7.10
C ASP A 123 -4.99 17.04 6.18
N ASP A 124 -4.08 17.88 6.68
CA ASP A 124 -3.45 18.95 5.88
C ASP A 124 -2.61 18.38 4.73
N ILE A 125 -1.82 17.32 5.00
CA ILE A 125 -1.04 16.62 3.98
C ILE A 125 -1.97 16.06 2.90
N MET A 126 -3.05 15.38 3.27
CA MET A 126 -4.01 14.80 2.32
C MET A 126 -4.73 15.89 1.51
N THR A 127 -5.04 17.03 2.10
CA THR A 127 -5.65 18.15 1.38
C THR A 127 -4.69 18.73 0.33
N LYS A 128 -3.41 18.90 0.68
CA LYS A 128 -2.37 19.45 -0.22
C LYS A 128 -1.89 18.46 -1.28
N LEU A 129 -2.01 17.17 -1.02
CA LEU A 129 -1.62 16.10 -1.94
C LEU A 129 -2.61 15.93 -3.10
N LEU A 130 -3.88 16.30 -2.91
CA LEU A 130 -4.91 16.24 -3.94
C LEU A 130 -4.56 17.07 -5.20
N PRO A 131 -4.26 18.39 -5.10
CA PRO A 131 -3.85 19.17 -6.27
C PRO A 131 -2.48 18.73 -6.81
N PHE A 132 -1.63 18.12 -5.98
CA PHE A 132 -0.36 17.54 -6.44
C PHE A 132 -0.62 16.39 -7.42
N LEU A 133 -1.61 15.52 -7.18
CA LEU A 133 -1.93 14.42 -8.08
C LEU A 133 -2.58 14.88 -9.39
N GLN A 134 -3.36 15.96 -9.35
CA GLN A 134 -4.02 16.55 -10.53
C GLN A 134 -3.05 17.30 -11.45
N PHE A 135 -1.89 17.72 -10.94
CA PHE A 135 -0.95 18.53 -11.71
C PHE A 135 -0.07 17.67 -12.63
N HIS A 136 -0.45 17.58 -13.92
CA HIS A 136 0.21 16.73 -14.93
C HIS A 136 1.69 17.06 -15.20
N ASN A 137 2.20 18.24 -14.80
CA ASN A 137 3.61 18.60 -14.95
C ASN A 137 4.53 17.98 -13.87
N ASN A 138 3.98 17.23 -12.91
CA ASN A 138 4.78 16.51 -11.93
C ASN A 138 5.49 15.32 -12.57
N THR A 139 6.66 14.96 -12.02
CA THR A 139 7.39 13.79 -12.49
C THR A 139 6.59 12.52 -12.22
N VAL A 140 6.81 11.48 -13.03
CA VAL A 140 6.23 10.15 -12.82
C VAL A 140 6.52 9.65 -11.41
N LYS A 141 7.76 9.81 -10.94
CA LYS A 141 8.15 9.39 -9.60
C LYS A 141 7.45 10.20 -8.52
N GLY A 142 7.32 11.52 -8.69
CA GLY A 142 6.56 12.37 -7.78
C GLY A 142 5.09 11.94 -7.67
N ARG A 143 4.43 11.67 -8.80
CA ARG A 143 3.04 11.18 -8.83
C ARG A 143 2.88 9.82 -8.15
N SER A 144 3.77 8.86 -8.46
CA SER A 144 3.78 7.55 -7.80
C SER A 144 3.99 7.68 -6.28
N THR A 145 4.97 8.49 -5.86
CA THR A 145 5.21 8.75 -4.44
C THR A 145 4.00 9.39 -3.76
N ALA A 146 3.30 10.30 -4.44
CA ALA A 146 2.08 10.88 -3.91
C ALA A 146 0.95 9.85 -3.74
N LEU A 147 0.74 8.95 -4.70
CA LEU A 147 -0.21 7.84 -4.54
C LEU A 147 0.21 6.90 -3.40
N CYS A 148 1.50 6.63 -3.25
CA CYS A 148 2.03 5.82 -2.14
C CYS A 148 1.81 6.50 -0.77
N ILE A 149 1.89 7.84 -0.69
CA ILE A 149 1.52 8.61 0.52
C ILE A 149 0.04 8.38 0.84
N PHE A 150 -0.85 8.55 -0.13
CA PHE A 150 -2.28 8.28 0.04
C PHE A 150 -2.51 6.87 0.58
N ASN A 151 -1.90 5.85 -0.06
CA ASN A 151 -2.04 4.45 0.32
C ASN A 151 -1.60 4.21 1.78
N THR A 152 -0.41 4.69 2.13
CA THR A 152 0.16 4.50 3.48
C THR A 152 -0.72 5.17 4.54
N VAL A 153 -1.15 6.40 4.29
CA VAL A 153 -2.02 7.15 5.22
C VAL A 153 -3.38 6.49 5.37
N ALA A 154 -4.01 6.09 4.27
CA ALA A 154 -5.34 5.51 4.29
C ALA A 154 -5.38 4.13 4.98
N GLU A 155 -4.28 3.37 4.94
CA GLU A 155 -4.14 2.12 5.70
C GLU A 155 -3.90 2.33 7.19
N GLN A 156 -3.07 3.31 7.56
CA GLN A 156 -2.74 3.63 8.95
C GLN A 156 -3.87 4.37 9.66
N TYR A 157 -4.54 5.30 8.98
CA TYR A 157 -5.59 6.18 9.50
C TYR A 157 -6.89 5.99 8.72
N LYS A 158 -7.57 4.88 8.97
CA LYS A 158 -8.76 4.44 8.21
C LYS A 158 -9.87 5.51 8.11
N GLU A 159 -10.05 6.33 9.16
CA GLU A 159 -11.02 7.43 9.15
C GLU A 159 -10.70 8.52 8.10
N ILE A 160 -9.41 8.76 7.85
CA ILE A 160 -8.94 9.71 6.84
C ILE A 160 -9.23 9.17 5.44
N ALA A 161 -9.11 7.86 5.23
CA ALA A 161 -9.47 7.21 3.98
C ALA A 161 -10.93 7.50 3.63
N SER A 162 -11.85 7.32 4.58
CA SER A 162 -13.27 7.64 4.42
C SER A 162 -13.51 9.13 4.11
N LYS A 163 -12.92 10.03 4.92
CA LYS A 163 -13.09 11.48 4.77
C LYS A 163 -12.66 12.02 3.40
N HIS A 164 -11.55 11.50 2.86
CA HIS A 164 -10.98 11.99 1.59
C HIS A 164 -11.37 11.14 0.37
N CYS A 165 -12.05 10.00 0.58
CA CYS A 165 -12.39 9.02 -0.46
C CYS A 165 -13.01 9.67 -1.70
N ALA A 166 -14.12 10.40 -1.53
CA ALA A 166 -14.88 10.97 -2.64
C ALA A 166 -14.07 11.94 -3.53
N ASN A 167 -13.07 12.63 -2.95
CA ASN A 167 -12.22 13.57 -3.67
C ASN A 167 -11.11 12.86 -4.44
N TYR A 168 -10.56 11.78 -3.87
CA TYR A 168 -9.44 11.05 -4.46
C TYR A 168 -9.87 10.07 -5.54
N VAL A 169 -10.95 9.32 -5.31
CA VAL A 169 -11.35 8.19 -6.17
C VAL A 169 -11.45 8.56 -7.66
N PRO A 170 -12.00 9.72 -8.08
CA PRO A 170 -11.98 10.10 -9.50
C PRO A 170 -10.57 10.15 -10.12
N ILE A 171 -9.59 10.68 -9.38
CA ILE A 171 -8.19 10.79 -9.82
C ILE A 171 -7.55 9.40 -9.86
N LEU A 172 -7.84 8.55 -8.86
CA LEU A 172 -7.35 7.18 -8.80
C LEU A 172 -7.84 6.35 -10.00
N LEU A 173 -9.12 6.50 -10.35
CA LEU A 173 -9.75 5.81 -11.48
C LEU A 173 -9.15 6.23 -12.83
N GLU A 174 -8.73 7.48 -12.97
CA GLU A 174 -7.98 7.95 -14.15
C GLU A 174 -6.55 7.38 -14.15
N ALA A 175 -5.87 7.39 -13.00
CA ALA A 175 -4.50 6.91 -12.86
C ALA A 175 -4.35 5.38 -13.08
N CYS A 176 -5.41 4.59 -12.94
CA CYS A 176 -5.41 3.17 -13.32
C CYS A 176 -5.13 2.92 -14.81
N ASP A 177 -5.46 3.90 -15.67
CA ASP A 177 -5.21 3.82 -17.11
C ASP A 177 -3.87 4.46 -17.52
N ASP A 178 -3.04 4.85 -16.54
CA ASP A 178 -1.74 5.47 -16.82
C ASP A 178 -0.80 4.49 -17.56
N LYS A 179 0.03 5.05 -18.44
CA LYS A 179 1.04 4.29 -19.20
C LYS A 179 2.17 3.79 -18.31
N ASN A 180 2.43 4.46 -17.20
CA ASN A 180 3.44 4.04 -16.26
C ASN A 180 2.91 2.96 -15.30
N SER A 181 3.62 1.84 -15.22
CA SER A 181 3.27 0.69 -14.38
C SER A 181 3.27 1.00 -12.89
N GLU A 182 4.19 1.84 -12.40
CA GLU A 182 4.27 2.22 -10.98
C GLU A 182 3.03 3.03 -10.57
N ILE A 183 2.64 4.01 -11.38
CA ILE A 183 1.43 4.81 -11.16
C ILE A 183 0.18 3.92 -11.18
N LYS A 184 0.08 3.02 -12.17
CA LYS A 184 -1.03 2.07 -12.28
C LYS A 184 -1.14 1.19 -11.04
N GLN A 185 -0.03 0.64 -10.54
CA GLN A 185 -0.01 -0.18 -9.33
C GLN A 185 -0.48 0.60 -8.11
N GLU A 186 0.09 1.78 -7.87
CA GLU A 186 -0.28 2.59 -6.71
C GLU A 186 -1.73 3.07 -6.77
N ALA A 187 -2.24 3.43 -7.95
CA ALA A 187 -3.63 3.81 -8.15
C ALA A 187 -4.60 2.63 -7.94
N THR A 188 -4.26 1.44 -8.45
CA THR A 188 -5.05 0.23 -8.26
C THR A 188 -5.10 -0.16 -6.77
N ARG A 189 -3.97 -0.02 -6.07
CA ARG A 189 -3.91 -0.25 -4.61
C ARG A 189 -4.74 0.79 -3.85
N ALA A 190 -4.71 2.05 -4.29
CA ALA A 190 -5.53 3.11 -3.71
C ALA A 190 -7.04 2.81 -3.86
N ILE A 191 -7.46 2.25 -4.99
CA ILE A 191 -8.84 1.78 -5.18
C ILE A 191 -9.17 0.63 -4.23
N ARG A 192 -8.27 -0.36 -4.05
CA ARG A 192 -8.48 -1.44 -3.07
C ARG A 192 -8.69 -0.88 -1.67
N ILE A 193 -7.79 0.00 -1.22
CA ILE A 193 -7.85 0.62 0.12
C ILE A 193 -9.14 1.42 0.27
N SER A 194 -9.54 2.14 -0.76
CA SER A 194 -10.79 2.91 -0.77
C SER A 194 -12.04 2.02 -0.75
N ALA A 195 -12.00 0.84 -1.38
CA ALA A 195 -13.08 -0.13 -1.30
C ALA A 195 -13.20 -0.76 0.10
N GLU A 196 -12.12 -0.82 0.87
CA GLU A 196 -12.13 -1.37 2.23
C GLU A 196 -12.47 -0.32 3.30
N PHE A 197 -11.83 0.85 3.24
CA PHE A 197 -11.93 1.89 4.27
C PHE A 197 -12.68 3.16 3.84
N GLY A 198 -13.05 3.29 2.56
CA GLY A 198 -13.76 4.46 2.04
C GLY A 198 -15.25 4.52 2.41
N GLY A 199 -15.81 3.46 3.01
CA GLY A 199 -17.17 3.45 3.54
C GLY A 199 -18.25 3.83 2.51
N LEU A 200 -19.27 4.57 2.95
CA LEU A 200 -20.36 5.00 2.07
C LEU A 200 -19.90 5.94 0.95
N GLU A 201 -18.80 6.67 1.16
CA GLU A 201 -18.24 7.62 0.18
C GLU A 201 -17.67 6.91 -1.06
N PHE A 202 -17.24 5.64 -0.94
CA PHE A 202 -16.78 4.86 -2.10
C PHE A 202 -17.95 4.32 -2.94
N LYS A 203 -19.14 4.16 -2.35
CA LYS A 203 -20.30 3.50 -2.97
C LYS A 203 -20.67 4.03 -4.37
N PRO A 204 -20.67 5.36 -4.64
CA PRO A 204 -20.99 5.88 -5.97
C PRO A 204 -20.02 5.42 -7.06
N PHE A 205 -18.79 5.07 -6.68
CA PHE A 205 -17.70 4.75 -7.61
C PHE A 205 -17.55 3.25 -7.89
N VAL A 206 -18.23 2.37 -7.14
CA VAL A 206 -18.06 0.90 -7.21
C VAL A 206 -18.14 0.37 -8.65
N LYS A 207 -19.14 0.80 -9.43
CA LYS A 207 -19.30 0.35 -10.83
C LYS A 207 -18.14 0.78 -11.72
N GLN A 208 -17.68 2.03 -11.56
CA GLN A 208 -16.57 2.56 -12.34
C GLN A 208 -15.24 1.92 -11.92
N ALA A 209 -15.05 1.68 -10.63
CA ALA A 209 -13.90 0.94 -10.10
C ALA A 209 -13.83 -0.47 -10.68
N MET A 210 -14.92 -1.24 -10.66
CA MET A 210 -14.96 -2.58 -11.27
C MET A 210 -14.61 -2.56 -12.76
N HIS A 211 -15.09 -1.55 -13.51
CA HIS A 211 -14.76 -1.38 -14.92
C HIS A 211 -13.25 -1.15 -15.12
N ARG A 212 -12.64 -0.24 -14.34
CA ARG A 212 -11.19 0.01 -14.40
C ARG A 212 -10.37 -1.21 -14.02
N LEU A 213 -10.76 -1.91 -12.96
CA LEU A 213 -10.09 -3.15 -12.51
C LEU A 213 -10.15 -4.24 -13.57
N SER A 214 -11.29 -4.38 -14.26
CA SER A 214 -11.44 -5.33 -15.37
C SER A 214 -10.50 -4.99 -16.53
N GLY A 215 -10.27 -3.70 -16.80
CA GLY A 215 -9.25 -3.24 -17.75
C GLY A 215 -7.83 -3.70 -17.37
N VAL A 216 -7.46 -3.57 -16.09
CA VAL A 216 -6.16 -4.03 -15.57
C VAL A 216 -6.01 -5.55 -15.69
N LEU A 217 -7.06 -6.32 -15.35
CA LEU A 217 -7.05 -7.78 -15.44
C LEU A 217 -7.00 -8.32 -16.88
N GLY A 218 -7.58 -7.56 -17.82
CA GLY A 218 -7.67 -7.88 -19.24
C GLY A 218 -6.41 -7.57 -20.06
N CYS A 219 -5.37 -6.96 -19.47
CA CYS A 219 -4.14 -6.65 -20.20
C CYS A 219 -3.44 -7.94 -20.70
N PRO A 220 -3.27 -8.12 -22.02
CA PRO A 220 -2.78 -9.37 -22.61
C PRO A 220 -1.26 -9.58 -22.46
N ASN A 221 -0.48 -8.51 -22.29
CA ASN A 221 0.97 -8.58 -22.08
C ASN A 221 1.30 -8.83 -20.60
N ARG A 222 1.19 -10.07 -20.15
CA ARG A 222 1.59 -10.51 -18.79
C ARG A 222 3.08 -10.89 -18.70
N SER A 223 3.93 -10.27 -19.53
CA SER A 223 5.33 -10.68 -19.68
C SER A 223 6.29 -9.98 -18.70
N TYR A 224 5.85 -8.89 -18.07
CA TYR A 224 6.68 -8.13 -17.13
C TYR A 224 6.18 -8.32 -15.70
N SER A 225 7.11 -8.49 -14.75
CA SER A 225 6.80 -8.68 -13.32
C SER A 225 5.97 -7.55 -12.72
N GLN A 226 6.06 -6.34 -13.27
CA GLN A 226 5.25 -5.19 -12.85
C GLN A 226 3.78 -5.29 -13.27
N ASP A 227 3.48 -5.90 -14.41
CA ASP A 227 2.11 -6.10 -14.87
C ASP A 227 1.43 -7.22 -14.07
N LEU A 228 2.20 -8.21 -13.62
CA LEU A 228 1.72 -9.27 -12.72
C LEU A 228 1.34 -8.73 -11.33
N LYS A 229 2.14 -7.81 -10.76
CA LYS A 229 1.77 -7.14 -9.49
C LYS A 229 0.50 -6.31 -9.62
N ALA A 230 0.36 -5.54 -10.71
CA ALA A 230 -0.85 -4.77 -10.95
C ALA A 230 -2.09 -5.66 -11.06
N TYR A 231 -1.96 -6.83 -11.69
CA TYR A 231 -2.99 -7.85 -11.76
C TYR A 231 -3.40 -8.33 -10.36
N ASP A 232 -2.43 -8.72 -9.53
CA ASP A 232 -2.66 -9.20 -8.16
C ASP A 232 -3.35 -8.15 -7.27
N ILE A 233 -2.91 -6.89 -7.36
CA ILE A 233 -3.55 -5.76 -6.66
C ILE A 233 -5.00 -5.60 -7.15
N ALA A 234 -5.27 -5.77 -8.45
CA ALA A 234 -6.63 -5.68 -8.99
C ALA A 234 -7.54 -6.84 -8.52
N VAL A 235 -7.01 -8.06 -8.41
CA VAL A 235 -7.71 -9.20 -7.81
C VAL A 235 -8.05 -8.90 -6.35
N SER A 236 -7.10 -8.34 -5.59
CA SER A 236 -7.31 -7.91 -4.21
C SER A 236 -8.38 -6.82 -4.08
N ALA A 237 -8.37 -5.82 -4.96
CA ALA A 237 -9.39 -4.78 -5.02
C ALA A 237 -10.80 -5.33 -5.27
N LEU A 238 -10.94 -6.28 -6.21
CA LEU A 238 -12.23 -6.95 -6.44
C LEU A 238 -12.70 -7.71 -5.21
N GLY A 239 -11.79 -8.39 -4.49
CA GLY A 239 -12.09 -9.06 -3.23
C GLY A 239 -12.69 -8.10 -2.21
N LYS A 240 -12.05 -6.94 -1.99
CA LYS A 240 -12.57 -5.92 -1.05
C LYS A 240 -13.91 -5.32 -1.49
N ILE A 241 -14.14 -5.14 -2.78
CA ILE A 241 -15.47 -4.74 -3.30
C ILE A 241 -16.53 -5.82 -2.98
N CYS A 242 -16.22 -7.11 -3.16
CA CYS A 242 -17.13 -8.21 -2.83
C CYS A 242 -17.49 -8.29 -1.34
N GLU A 243 -16.57 -7.89 -0.46
CA GLU A 243 -16.76 -7.91 0.99
C GLU A 243 -17.51 -6.67 1.50
N PHE A 244 -17.02 -5.48 1.18
CA PHE A 244 -17.52 -4.23 1.77
C PHE A 244 -18.65 -3.57 0.97
N HIS A 245 -18.76 -3.89 -0.32
CA HIS A 245 -19.73 -3.27 -1.23
C HIS A 245 -20.67 -4.28 -1.90
N ARG A 246 -20.88 -5.44 -1.27
CA ARG A 246 -21.73 -6.54 -1.77
C ARG A 246 -23.11 -6.09 -2.26
N ASN A 247 -23.77 -5.20 -1.52
CA ASN A 247 -25.11 -4.69 -1.84
C ASN A 247 -25.15 -3.76 -3.08
N SER A 248 -23.99 -3.39 -3.63
CA SER A 248 -23.86 -2.50 -4.79
C SER A 248 -23.47 -3.25 -6.06
N ILE A 249 -23.34 -4.58 -6.00
CA ILE A 249 -22.85 -5.45 -7.09
C ILE A 249 -23.71 -6.70 -7.24
N GLU A 250 -23.58 -7.38 -8.38
CA GLU A 250 -24.13 -8.72 -8.59
C GLU A 250 -23.19 -9.78 -8.00
N ALA A 251 -23.17 -9.88 -6.67
CA ALA A 251 -22.24 -10.73 -5.91
C ALA A 251 -22.22 -12.19 -6.39
N ALA A 252 -23.39 -12.77 -6.67
CA ALA A 252 -23.53 -14.14 -7.17
C ALA A 252 -22.84 -14.40 -8.54
N LYS A 253 -22.56 -13.34 -9.32
CA LYS A 253 -21.79 -13.44 -10.57
C LYS A 253 -20.32 -13.09 -10.35
N LEU A 254 -20.03 -12.06 -9.54
CA LEU A 254 -18.66 -11.56 -9.37
C LEU A 254 -17.78 -12.48 -8.53
N LEU A 255 -18.31 -13.04 -7.44
CA LEU A 255 -17.54 -13.90 -6.52
C LEU A 255 -16.98 -15.17 -7.19
N PRO A 256 -17.75 -15.91 -7.99
CA PRO A 256 -17.21 -17.05 -8.74
C PRO A 256 -16.08 -16.65 -9.68
N THR A 257 -16.24 -15.53 -10.39
CA THR A 257 -15.19 -15.01 -11.26
C THR A 257 -13.96 -14.63 -10.45
N TRP A 258 -14.10 -13.91 -9.35
CA TRP A 258 -13.00 -13.54 -8.47
C TRP A 258 -12.27 -14.76 -7.90
N LEU A 259 -12.99 -15.76 -7.39
CA LEU A 259 -12.41 -17.00 -6.88
C LEU A 259 -11.62 -17.76 -7.95
N SER A 260 -12.03 -17.68 -9.22
CA SER A 260 -11.29 -18.29 -10.33
C SER A 260 -9.90 -17.66 -10.57
N LEU A 261 -9.71 -16.39 -10.17
CA LEU A 261 -8.45 -15.65 -10.33
C LEU A 261 -7.41 -16.00 -9.24
N LEU A 262 -7.80 -16.73 -8.19
CA LEU A 262 -6.93 -17.11 -7.07
C LEU A 262 -6.12 -18.39 -7.37
N PRO A 263 -4.96 -18.59 -6.70
CA PRO A 263 -4.33 -17.72 -5.71
C PRO A 263 -3.53 -16.56 -6.32
N VAL A 264 -3.33 -15.52 -5.51
CA VAL A 264 -2.49 -14.34 -5.79
C VAL A 264 -1.03 -14.68 -5.43
N LYS A 265 -0.03 -14.29 -6.24
CA LYS A 265 1.34 -14.84 -6.12
C LYS A 265 2.49 -13.85 -6.31
N ASP A 266 2.30 -12.82 -7.10
CA ASP A 266 3.32 -11.89 -7.56
C ASP A 266 3.44 -10.64 -6.65
N ASP A 267 2.33 -10.16 -6.09
CA ASP A 267 2.34 -9.17 -5.00
C ASP A 267 2.10 -9.85 -3.65
N LEU A 268 3.19 -10.13 -2.92
CA LEU A 268 3.16 -10.86 -1.65
C LEU A 268 2.40 -10.12 -0.53
N ILE A 269 2.26 -8.79 -0.61
CA ILE A 269 1.46 -8.03 0.36
C ILE A 269 -0.01 -8.33 0.08
N GLU A 270 -0.42 -8.20 -1.18
CA GLU A 270 -1.80 -8.46 -1.59
C GLU A 270 -2.17 -9.94 -1.47
N ALA A 271 -1.23 -10.86 -1.70
CA ALA A 271 -1.43 -12.30 -1.48
C ALA A 271 -1.87 -12.58 -0.05
N LYS A 272 -1.16 -12.01 0.95
CA LYS A 272 -1.51 -12.19 2.36
C LYS A 272 -2.91 -11.65 2.67
N ILE A 273 -3.25 -10.47 2.15
CA ILE A 273 -4.57 -9.84 2.33
C ILE A 273 -5.69 -10.72 1.75
N VAL A 274 -5.53 -11.16 0.50
CA VAL A 274 -6.56 -11.94 -0.21
C VAL A 274 -6.73 -13.32 0.41
N HIS A 275 -5.65 -14.00 0.75
CA HIS A 275 -5.71 -15.33 1.33
C HIS A 275 -6.31 -15.33 2.74
N GLU A 276 -6.04 -14.29 3.54
CA GLU A 276 -6.72 -14.06 4.82
C GLU A 276 -8.22 -13.80 4.63
N GLN A 277 -8.58 -13.03 3.59
CA GLN A 277 -9.97 -12.77 3.24
C GLN A 277 -10.73 -14.07 2.91
N VAL A 278 -10.16 -14.94 2.06
CA VAL A 278 -10.79 -16.23 1.72
C VAL A 278 -10.99 -17.09 2.98
N CYS A 279 -10.02 -17.16 3.89
CA CYS A 279 -10.19 -17.85 5.17
C CYS A 279 -11.41 -17.33 5.94
N SER A 280 -11.51 -16.02 6.07
CA SER A 280 -12.59 -15.36 6.81
C SER A 280 -13.95 -15.65 6.18
N MET A 281 -14.04 -15.63 4.85
CA MET A 281 -15.27 -15.96 4.13
C MET A 281 -15.68 -17.44 4.29
N VAL A 282 -14.72 -18.37 4.29
CA VAL A 282 -14.97 -19.80 4.53
C VAL A 282 -15.42 -20.04 5.96
N GLU A 283 -14.78 -19.40 6.95
CA GLU A 283 -15.16 -19.47 8.37
C GLU A 283 -16.60 -18.97 8.58
N ASN A 284 -16.97 -17.89 7.89
CA ASN A 284 -18.31 -17.32 7.92
C ASN A 284 -19.35 -18.10 7.11
N SER A 285 -18.96 -19.21 6.46
CA SER A 285 -19.86 -20.03 5.62
C SER A 285 -20.56 -19.20 4.52
N ASP A 286 -19.81 -18.32 3.84
CA ASP A 286 -20.32 -17.40 2.82
C ASP A 286 -20.99 -18.13 1.65
N LYS A 287 -22.31 -18.00 1.52
CA LYS A 287 -23.12 -18.76 0.55
C LYS A 287 -22.72 -18.50 -0.90
N GLU A 288 -22.41 -17.25 -1.24
CA GLU A 288 -21.98 -16.90 -2.60
C GLU A 288 -20.58 -17.42 -2.92
N LEU A 289 -19.68 -17.51 -1.93
CA LEU A 289 -18.35 -18.10 -2.11
C LEU A 289 -18.43 -19.61 -2.41
N PHE A 290 -19.22 -20.36 -1.64
CA PHE A 290 -19.39 -21.80 -1.86
C PHE A 290 -20.23 -22.10 -3.11
N GLY A 291 -21.14 -21.19 -3.46
CA GLY A 291 -22.08 -21.35 -4.56
C GLY A 291 -23.19 -22.38 -4.25
N PRO A 292 -24.17 -22.51 -5.16
CA PRO A 292 -25.21 -23.53 -5.04
C PRO A 292 -24.60 -24.93 -4.88
N ASN A 293 -25.09 -25.69 -3.88
CA ASN A 293 -24.62 -27.04 -3.57
C ASN A 293 -23.09 -27.16 -3.37
N ASN A 294 -22.43 -26.11 -2.88
CA ASN A 294 -20.97 -26.08 -2.65
C ASN A 294 -20.15 -26.34 -3.92
N GLN A 295 -20.67 -26.00 -5.11
CA GLN A 295 -20.01 -26.30 -6.39
C GLN A 295 -18.59 -25.70 -6.54
N TYR A 296 -18.27 -24.63 -5.79
CA TYR A 296 -16.95 -23.99 -5.85
C TYR A 296 -15.96 -24.50 -4.80
N LEU A 297 -16.39 -25.42 -3.94
CA LEU A 297 -15.56 -26.01 -2.90
C LEU A 297 -14.25 -26.65 -3.41
N PRO A 298 -14.22 -27.38 -4.55
CA PRO A 298 -12.96 -27.90 -5.08
C PRO A 298 -11.93 -26.81 -5.38
N LYS A 299 -12.37 -25.66 -5.91
CA LYS A 299 -11.49 -24.51 -6.17
C LYS A 299 -10.96 -23.89 -4.87
N ILE A 300 -11.80 -23.75 -3.84
CA ILE A 300 -11.39 -23.24 -2.52
C ILE A 300 -10.30 -24.15 -1.92
N ILE A 301 -10.52 -25.47 -1.92
CA ILE A 301 -9.54 -26.44 -1.41
C ILE A 301 -8.25 -26.39 -2.24
N SER A 302 -8.34 -26.33 -3.57
CA SER A 302 -7.18 -26.18 -4.45
C SER A 302 -6.34 -24.94 -4.09
N VAL A 303 -6.99 -23.78 -3.86
CA VAL A 303 -6.33 -22.54 -3.45
C VAL A 303 -5.63 -22.72 -2.10
N PHE A 304 -6.31 -23.26 -1.09
CA PHE A 304 -5.72 -23.48 0.23
C PHE A 304 -4.50 -24.41 0.17
N LEU A 305 -4.60 -25.53 -0.52
CA LEU A 305 -3.50 -26.49 -0.63
C LEU A 305 -2.28 -25.90 -1.34
N GLU A 306 -2.50 -25.08 -2.36
CA GLU A 306 -1.41 -24.40 -3.06
C GLU A 306 -0.73 -23.35 -2.18
N VAL A 307 -1.50 -22.52 -1.48
CA VAL A 307 -0.98 -21.52 -0.54
C VAL A 307 -0.24 -22.17 0.64
N ILE A 308 -0.79 -23.24 1.22
CA ILE A 308 -0.12 -24.00 2.30
C ILE A 308 1.21 -24.58 1.81
N SER A 309 1.25 -25.09 0.57
CA SER A 309 2.45 -25.70 0.00
C SER A 309 3.57 -24.67 -0.24
N ILE A 310 3.22 -23.44 -0.62
CA ILE A 310 4.20 -22.36 -0.85
C ILE A 310 4.61 -21.70 0.49
N GLY A 311 3.67 -21.57 1.43
CA GLY A 311 3.96 -21.13 2.79
C GLY A 311 4.01 -19.61 2.97
N ASN A 312 4.93 -19.14 3.82
CA ASN A 312 4.93 -17.80 4.41
C ASN A 312 5.08 -16.64 3.42
N ASP A 313 5.43 -16.92 2.17
CA ASP A 313 5.49 -15.93 1.10
C ASP A 313 4.08 -15.44 0.74
N LEU A 314 3.11 -16.37 0.61
CA LEU A 314 1.75 -16.06 0.14
C LEU A 314 0.74 -15.81 1.25
N ALA A 315 1.04 -16.21 2.48
CA ALA A 315 0.14 -16.08 3.62
C ALA A 315 0.93 -15.91 4.91
N THR A 316 0.33 -15.31 5.94
CA THR A 316 0.94 -15.28 7.28
C THR A 316 0.91 -16.68 7.90
N ALA A 317 1.80 -16.96 8.86
CA ALA A 317 1.81 -18.23 9.59
C ALA A 317 0.44 -18.55 10.22
N GLU A 318 -0.23 -17.52 10.74
CA GLU A 318 -1.59 -17.63 11.28
C GLU A 318 -2.62 -17.96 10.19
N THR A 319 -2.53 -17.33 9.02
CA THR A 319 -3.42 -17.64 7.89
C THR A 319 -3.21 -19.07 7.39
N ILE A 320 -1.97 -19.56 7.29
CA ILE A 320 -1.67 -20.94 6.91
C ILE A 320 -2.26 -21.93 7.93
N ARG A 321 -2.14 -21.63 9.23
CA ARG A 321 -2.74 -22.42 10.30
C ARG A 321 -4.26 -22.48 10.17
N ARG A 322 -4.92 -21.33 9.91
CA ARG A 322 -6.36 -21.24 9.64
C ARG A 322 -6.76 -22.07 8.43
N MET A 323 -6.08 -21.92 7.29
CA MET A 323 -6.33 -22.73 6.09
C MET A 323 -6.22 -24.22 6.37
N THR A 324 -5.17 -24.65 7.07
CA THR A 324 -4.96 -26.06 7.44
C THR A 324 -6.12 -26.61 8.28
N CYS A 325 -6.58 -25.84 9.27
CA CYS A 325 -7.73 -26.21 10.10
C CYS A 325 -9.02 -26.29 9.27
N LEU A 326 -9.25 -25.32 8.38
CA LEU A 326 -10.42 -25.28 7.50
C LEU A 326 -10.46 -26.45 6.52
N VAL A 327 -9.33 -26.81 5.90
CA VAL A 327 -9.24 -27.99 5.04
C VAL A 327 -9.66 -29.25 5.80
N ARG A 328 -9.17 -29.45 7.03
CA ARG A 328 -9.55 -30.60 7.87
C ARG A 328 -11.02 -30.61 8.22
N LYS A 329 -11.55 -29.46 8.68
CA LYS A 329 -12.96 -29.33 9.07
C LYS A 329 -13.89 -29.57 7.88
N LEU A 330 -13.57 -29.03 6.71
CA LEU A 330 -14.34 -29.26 5.50
C LEU A 330 -14.28 -30.74 5.11
N TRP A 331 -13.10 -31.35 5.14
CA TRP A 331 -12.92 -32.77 4.81
C TRP A 331 -13.77 -33.72 5.66
N GLN A 332 -13.86 -33.47 6.97
CA GLN A 332 -14.63 -34.30 7.90
C GLN A 332 -16.15 -34.19 7.73
N ASN A 333 -16.64 -33.08 7.18
CA ASN A 333 -18.06 -32.78 7.10
C ASN A 333 -18.68 -33.03 5.71
N LEU A 334 -17.88 -33.49 4.73
CA LEU A 334 -18.34 -33.69 3.36
C LEU A 334 -18.75 -35.15 3.08
N PRO A 335 -19.78 -35.36 2.24
CA PRO A 335 -20.14 -36.69 1.76
C PRO A 335 -19.04 -37.25 0.84
N LEU A 336 -18.91 -38.59 0.80
CA LEU A 336 -17.89 -39.29 0.01
C LEU A 336 -17.87 -38.89 -1.47
N THR A 337 -19.04 -38.67 -2.07
CA THR A 337 -19.17 -38.25 -3.48
C THR A 337 -18.56 -36.87 -3.76
N ALA A 338 -18.65 -35.94 -2.80
CA ALA A 338 -18.01 -34.63 -2.90
C ALA A 338 -16.49 -34.74 -2.72
N LEU A 339 -16.03 -35.64 -1.84
CA LEU A 339 -14.60 -35.90 -1.63
C LEU A 339 -13.93 -36.45 -2.90
N ASP A 340 -14.56 -37.40 -3.59
CA ASP A 340 -14.04 -37.95 -4.84
C ASP A 340 -13.92 -36.87 -5.94
N THR A 341 -14.91 -36.00 -6.02
CA THR A 341 -14.90 -34.84 -6.95
C THR A 341 -13.75 -33.89 -6.63
N ILE A 342 -13.48 -33.64 -5.34
CA ILE A 342 -12.35 -32.80 -4.93
C ILE A 342 -11.03 -33.50 -5.29
N ILE A 343 -10.82 -34.75 -4.91
CA ILE A 343 -9.57 -35.48 -5.17
C ILE A 343 -9.24 -35.51 -6.67
N THR A 344 -10.24 -35.77 -7.52
CA THR A 344 -10.06 -35.84 -8.98
C THR A 344 -9.75 -34.48 -9.61
N SER A 345 -10.16 -33.38 -8.98
CA SER A 345 -9.84 -32.02 -9.43
C SER A 345 -8.42 -31.55 -9.05
N LEU A 346 -7.78 -32.21 -8.08
CA LEU A 346 -6.46 -31.81 -7.55
C LEU A 346 -5.31 -32.44 -8.33
N ASN A 347 -4.23 -31.70 -8.49
CA ASN A 347 -2.98 -32.23 -9.06
C ASN A 347 -2.19 -33.08 -8.05
N ALA A 348 -1.15 -33.79 -8.51
CA ALA A 348 -0.37 -34.71 -7.68
C ALA A 348 0.27 -34.03 -6.45
N GLN A 349 0.77 -32.80 -6.59
CA GLN A 349 1.37 -32.04 -5.48
C GLN A 349 0.32 -31.65 -4.44
N GLN A 350 -0.86 -31.19 -4.89
CA GLN A 350 -1.97 -30.86 -4.01
C GLN A 350 -2.51 -32.08 -3.28
N GLN A 351 -2.62 -33.24 -3.95
CA GLN A 351 -3.02 -34.50 -3.30
C GLN A 351 -2.02 -34.92 -2.23
N ALA A 352 -0.71 -34.75 -2.46
CA ALA A 352 0.31 -35.03 -1.45
C ALA A 352 0.21 -34.09 -0.24
N SER A 353 0.01 -32.79 -0.48
CA SER A 353 -0.20 -31.79 0.59
C SER A 353 -1.46 -32.07 1.40
N LEU A 354 -2.55 -32.46 0.73
CA LEU A 354 -3.79 -32.85 1.39
C LEU A 354 -3.58 -34.07 2.30
N ARG A 355 -2.88 -35.11 1.82
CA ARG A 355 -2.56 -36.29 2.64
C ARG A 355 -1.72 -35.92 3.87
N SER A 356 -0.72 -35.07 3.74
CA SER A 356 0.10 -34.66 4.89
C SER A 356 -0.72 -33.88 5.92
N ILE A 357 -1.61 -32.98 5.48
CA ILE A 357 -2.50 -32.22 6.36
C ILE A 357 -3.42 -33.14 7.17
N LEU A 358 -3.92 -34.22 6.56
CA LEU A 358 -4.83 -35.18 7.17
C LEU A 358 -4.14 -36.21 8.09
N LEU A 359 -2.83 -36.45 7.92
CA LEU A 359 -2.06 -37.41 8.72
C LEU A 359 -1.53 -36.84 10.04
N VAL A 360 -1.25 -35.54 10.12
CA VAL A 360 -0.78 -34.89 11.35
C VAL A 360 -1.96 -34.73 12.32
N SER A 361 -2.05 -35.65 13.29
CA SER A 361 -3.07 -35.72 14.35
C SER A 361 -2.72 -34.82 15.53
#